data_AF-A0A537F6K2-F1
#
_entry.id   AF-A0A537F6K2-F1
#
_cell.length_a   1.000
_cell.length_b   1.000
_cell.length_c   1.000
_cell.angle_alpha   90.00
_cell.angle_beta   90.00
_cell.angle_gamma   90.00
#
_symmetry.space_group_name_H-M   'P 1'
#
loop_
_entity.id
_entity.type
_entity.pdbx_description
1 polymer ?
#
loop_
_entity_poly.entity_id
_entity_poly.type
_entity_poly.pdbx_seq_one_letter_code
_entity_poly.pdbx_strand_id
1 'polypeptide(L)'
;MAAKLTGQPLAPKTWQINQPEKGAQGQLYYCGLCDEALILTARDIHPLKIVLIFDNTCPGCGFELENNLKRDPFKVPDGAALYTNTNCSDPDSIVPPSDPFTLSLVRGNRLTRNLRQSLRTGVEYFDRVLVIRKGQLVSLHGEPSLSFSHLLCVRAILPEPEGLNSDCIFIDGGNMFDSYAIDHYATILGLDHRKVHERIHLSRAFTHHQVDSLVTRLRNGIDRYNTKFTVVSDITQLYCDPDVKNAKESINLFAKGVRLLRAIAEQTETIILTTTLQSRNREMENILLRAAHAPARIEGSQVTLEGRCDYAEPEPATWASGLLAVDDGSLSSRNQRSNRKIAAR
;
A
#
# COMPACT_ATOMS: atom_id res chain seq x y z
N MET A 1 -19.87 22.15 35.94
CA MET A 1 -19.12 20.89 36.08
C MET A 1 -19.66 19.91 35.06
N ALA A 2 -19.03 19.81 33.89
CA ALA A 2 -19.46 18.91 32.83
C ALA A 2 -18.82 17.54 33.06
N ALA A 3 -19.65 16.52 33.29
CA ALA A 3 -19.19 15.14 33.46
C ALA A 3 -18.53 14.67 32.14
N LYS A 4 -17.26 14.25 32.22
CA LYS A 4 -16.57 13.58 31.12
C LYS A 4 -17.34 12.30 30.78
N LEU A 5 -17.98 12.27 29.61
CA LEU A 5 -18.57 11.05 29.05
C LEU A 5 -17.47 10.25 28.36
N THR A 6 -16.69 9.51 29.13
CA THR A 6 -15.74 8.53 28.58
C THR A 6 -16.53 7.37 27.96
N GLY A 7 -16.46 7.21 26.64
CA GLY A 7 -17.11 6.10 25.93
C GLY A 7 -16.72 4.75 26.53
N GLN A 8 -17.71 3.94 26.89
CA GLN A 8 -17.47 2.60 27.42
C GLN A 8 -17.21 1.62 26.27
N PRO A 9 -16.27 0.65 26.43
CA PRO A 9 -15.94 -0.31 25.38
C PRO A 9 -17.14 -1.19 25.06
N LEU A 10 -17.46 -1.31 23.76
CA LEU A 10 -18.52 -2.16 23.25
C LEU A 10 -17.97 -3.56 22.91
N ALA A 11 -18.80 -4.60 23.09
CA ALA A 11 -18.45 -5.94 22.64
C ALA A 11 -18.24 -5.94 21.11
N PRO A 12 -17.24 -6.67 20.58
CA PRO A 12 -16.86 -6.56 19.17
C PRO A 12 -17.96 -7.07 18.24
N LYS A 13 -18.75 -8.08 18.63
CA LYS A 13 -19.83 -8.63 17.79
C LYS A 13 -21.22 -8.35 18.33
N THR A 14 -22.18 -8.09 17.44
CA THR A 14 -23.58 -7.79 17.83
C THR A 14 -24.22 -8.89 18.68
N TRP A 15 -23.95 -10.16 18.37
CA TRP A 15 -24.47 -11.31 19.13
C TRP A 15 -23.86 -11.48 20.53
N GLN A 16 -22.78 -10.77 20.84
CA GLN A 16 -22.17 -10.75 22.18
C GLN A 16 -22.78 -9.66 23.07
N ILE A 17 -23.66 -8.81 22.52
CA ILE A 17 -24.31 -7.74 23.26
C ILE A 17 -25.61 -8.27 23.86
N ASN A 18 -25.63 -8.42 25.18
CA ASN A 18 -26.85 -8.78 25.90
C ASN A 18 -27.87 -7.64 25.83
N GLN A 19 -29.13 -7.95 25.52
CA GLN A 19 -30.20 -6.96 25.57
C GLN A 19 -30.62 -6.72 27.03
N PRO A 20 -30.56 -5.48 27.53
CA PRO A 20 -31.00 -5.18 28.89
C PRO A 20 -32.54 -5.24 29.01
N GLU A 21 -33.04 -5.77 30.13
CA GLU A 21 -34.49 -5.86 30.39
C GLU A 21 -35.13 -4.46 30.50
N LYS A 22 -34.42 -3.52 31.13
CA LYS A 22 -34.77 -2.10 31.31
C LYS A 22 -33.71 -1.21 30.68
N GLY A 23 -34.12 -0.12 30.03
CA GLY A 23 -33.22 0.83 29.40
C GLY A 23 -33.93 1.77 28.42
N ALA A 24 -33.25 2.84 28.01
CA ALA A 24 -33.76 3.77 27.01
C ALA A 24 -33.77 3.15 25.61
N GLN A 25 -34.72 3.55 24.77
CA GLN A 25 -34.65 3.20 23.34
C GLN A 25 -33.48 3.92 22.68
N GLY A 26 -32.74 3.18 21.85
CA GLY A 26 -31.59 3.68 21.13
C GLY A 26 -31.35 2.91 19.83
N GLN A 27 -30.16 3.07 19.28
CA GLN A 27 -29.73 2.44 18.03
C GLN A 27 -28.36 1.79 18.18
N LEU A 28 -28.24 0.61 17.58
CA LEU A 28 -27.00 -0.11 17.36
C LEU A 28 -26.57 0.05 15.90
N TYR A 29 -25.38 0.60 15.69
CA TYR A 29 -24.73 0.65 14.39
C TYR A 29 -23.68 -0.45 14.30
N TYR A 30 -23.74 -1.23 13.23
CA TYR A 30 -22.89 -2.38 13.05
C TYR A 30 -22.54 -2.60 11.59
N CYS A 31 -21.50 -3.40 11.35
CA CYS A 31 -21.17 -3.85 10.00
C CYS A 31 -22.07 -5.00 9.59
N GLY A 32 -22.92 -4.79 8.58
CA GLY A 32 -23.81 -5.81 8.02
C GLY A 32 -23.12 -6.95 7.26
N LEU A 33 -21.79 -6.95 7.18
CA LEU A 33 -21.02 -8.05 6.59
C LEU A 33 -20.45 -9.03 7.62
N CYS A 34 -20.10 -8.55 8.81
CA CYS A 34 -19.39 -9.36 9.80
C CYS A 34 -19.92 -9.18 11.23
N ASP A 35 -21.04 -8.47 11.36
CA ASP A 35 -21.72 -8.19 12.61
C ASP A 35 -20.83 -7.52 13.65
N GLU A 36 -19.82 -6.76 13.20
CA GLU A 36 -18.99 -5.96 14.11
C GLU A 36 -19.81 -4.80 14.65
N ALA A 37 -19.97 -4.74 15.97
CA ALA A 37 -20.66 -3.64 16.62
C ALA A 37 -19.74 -2.42 16.67
N LEU A 38 -20.26 -1.30 16.18
CA LEU A 38 -19.49 -0.06 16.01
C LEU A 38 -19.85 0.95 17.09
N ILE A 39 -21.15 1.24 17.21
CA ILE A 39 -21.66 2.25 18.14
C ILE A 39 -23.01 1.79 18.68
N LEU A 40 -23.21 1.92 20.00
CA LEU A 40 -24.51 1.81 20.64
C LEU A 40 -24.83 3.11 21.37
N THR A 41 -25.96 3.73 21.07
CA THR A 41 -26.31 5.08 21.53
C THR A 41 -27.80 5.25 21.72
N ALA A 42 -28.20 6.09 22.68
CA ALA A 42 -29.61 6.47 22.87
C ALA A 42 -30.08 7.55 21.88
N ARG A 43 -29.17 8.13 21.09
CA ARG A 43 -29.42 9.22 20.12
C ARG A 43 -29.18 8.73 18.70
N ASP A 44 -29.97 9.21 17.74
CA ASP A 44 -29.72 8.94 16.32
C ASP A 44 -28.48 9.71 15.84
N ILE A 45 -27.53 8.99 15.24
CA ILE A 45 -26.31 9.53 14.64
C ILE A 45 -26.42 9.35 13.12
N HIS A 46 -26.10 10.40 12.38
CA HIS A 46 -26.06 10.31 10.93
C HIS A 46 -25.02 9.26 10.48
N PRO A 47 -25.37 8.28 9.61
CA PRO A 47 -24.47 7.21 9.19
C PRO A 47 -23.10 7.69 8.70
N LEU A 48 -23.05 8.79 7.95
CA LEU A 48 -21.79 9.40 7.49
C LEU A 48 -20.83 9.78 8.61
N LYS A 49 -21.29 10.19 9.79
CA LYS A 49 -20.40 10.48 10.92
C LYS A 49 -19.69 9.23 11.41
N ILE A 50 -20.41 8.10 11.43
CA ILE A 50 -19.87 6.80 11.84
C ILE A 50 -18.86 6.33 10.80
N VAL A 51 -19.22 6.44 9.52
CA VAL A 51 -18.31 6.18 8.40
C VAL A 51 -17.01 6.98 8.56
N LEU A 52 -17.09 8.28 8.83
CA LEU A 52 -15.89 9.13 8.98
C LEU A 52 -15.02 8.74 10.18
N ILE A 53 -15.62 8.44 11.34
CA ILE A 53 -14.87 8.16 12.58
C ILE A 53 -14.15 6.81 12.55
N PHE A 54 -14.64 5.88 11.74
CA PHE A 54 -13.99 4.62 11.46
C PHE A 54 -13.21 4.63 10.14
N ASP A 55 -12.90 5.81 9.57
CA ASP A 55 -12.15 5.96 8.32
C ASP A 55 -12.71 5.11 7.16
N ASN A 56 -14.03 5.12 7.05
CA ASN A 56 -14.86 4.30 6.17
C ASN A 56 -14.58 2.80 6.26
N THR A 57 -13.97 2.30 7.33
CA THR A 57 -13.45 0.92 7.40
C THR A 57 -14.00 0.20 8.63
N CYS A 58 -14.63 -0.95 8.44
CA CYS A 58 -15.06 -1.76 9.56
C CYS A 58 -13.84 -2.29 10.34
N PRO A 59 -13.72 -2.05 11.66
CA PRO A 59 -12.61 -2.58 12.46
C PRO A 59 -12.60 -4.11 12.58
N GLY A 60 -13.75 -4.77 12.36
CA GLY A 60 -13.88 -6.23 12.42
C GLY A 60 -13.51 -6.96 11.12
N CYS A 61 -13.88 -6.42 9.95
CA CYS A 61 -13.67 -7.10 8.66
C CYS A 61 -12.89 -6.29 7.62
N GLY A 62 -12.63 -5.00 7.88
CA GLY A 62 -11.90 -4.11 6.99
C GLY A 62 -12.67 -3.62 5.77
N PHE A 63 -13.96 -3.94 5.61
CA PHE A 63 -14.76 -3.49 4.47
C PHE A 63 -15.30 -2.08 4.63
N GLU A 64 -15.61 -1.45 3.50
CA GLU A 64 -16.14 -0.08 3.46
C GLU A 64 -17.47 0.04 4.21
N LEU A 65 -17.56 0.92 5.20
CA LEU A 65 -18.78 1.11 5.99
C LEU A 65 -19.86 1.87 5.21
N GLU A 66 -19.49 2.71 4.25
CA GLU A 66 -20.42 3.52 3.44
C GLU A 66 -21.56 2.68 2.84
N ASN A 67 -21.25 1.45 2.41
CA ASN A 67 -22.23 0.53 1.82
C ASN A 67 -22.66 -0.61 2.75
N ASN A 68 -21.96 -0.80 3.87
CA ASN A 68 -22.14 -1.97 4.75
C ASN A 68 -22.55 -1.61 6.17
N LEU A 69 -22.65 -0.33 6.51
CA LEU A 69 -23.15 0.12 7.79
C LEU A 69 -24.66 -0.15 7.86
N LYS A 70 -25.05 -0.96 8.84
CA LYS A 70 -26.44 -1.24 9.19
C LYS A 70 -26.76 -0.62 10.54
N ARG A 71 -28.03 -0.34 10.75
CA ARG A 71 -28.56 0.17 12.01
C ARG A 71 -29.78 -0.63 12.39
N ASP A 72 -29.85 -1.02 13.66
CA ASP A 72 -31.03 -1.66 14.24
C ASP A 72 -31.42 -0.97 15.55
N PRO A 73 -32.73 -0.93 15.87
CA PRO A 73 -33.19 -0.46 17.17
C PRO A 73 -32.65 -1.36 18.30
N PHE A 74 -32.17 -0.75 19.38
CA PHE A 74 -31.57 -1.47 20.51
C PHE A 74 -31.88 -0.76 21.84
N LYS A 75 -31.92 -1.50 22.96
CA LYS A 75 -32.08 -0.90 24.31
C LYS A 75 -30.71 -0.57 24.90
N VAL A 76 -30.49 0.68 25.27
CA VAL A 76 -29.23 1.12 25.87
C VAL A 76 -29.31 0.99 27.40
N PRO A 77 -28.32 0.36 28.06
CA PRO A 77 -28.29 0.26 29.52
C PRO A 77 -28.26 1.63 30.20
N ASP A 78 -28.92 1.74 31.35
CA ASP A 78 -29.02 3.00 32.11
C ASP A 78 -27.64 3.47 32.59
N GLY A 79 -27.30 4.74 32.35
CA GLY A 79 -26.09 5.41 32.89
C GLY A 79 -24.99 5.75 31.89
N ALA A 80 -24.99 5.18 30.67
CA ALA A 80 -24.02 5.54 29.62
C ALA A 80 -24.74 6.06 28.36
N ALA A 81 -24.35 7.26 27.90
CA ALA A 81 -24.96 7.88 26.74
C ALA A 81 -24.46 7.30 25.39
N LEU A 82 -23.29 6.66 25.39
CA LEU A 82 -22.59 6.20 24.20
C LEU A 82 -21.62 5.06 24.53
N TYR A 83 -21.70 3.98 23.76
CA TYR A 83 -20.70 2.90 23.73
C TYR A 83 -20.10 2.85 22.33
N THR A 84 -18.79 2.65 22.24
CA THR A 84 -18.07 2.59 20.97
C THR A 84 -17.18 1.37 20.89
N ASN A 85 -16.92 0.91 19.67
CA ASN A 85 -15.88 -0.08 19.42
C ASN A 85 -14.53 0.47 19.91
N THR A 86 -13.69 -0.40 20.48
CA THR A 86 -12.37 -0.02 21.02
C THR A 86 -11.44 0.63 20.00
N ASN A 87 -11.64 0.37 18.69
CA ASN A 87 -10.88 0.98 17.60
C ASN A 87 -11.49 2.31 17.10
N CYS A 88 -12.42 2.90 17.84
CA CYS A 88 -12.99 4.22 17.52
C CYS A 88 -11.94 5.31 17.77
N SER A 89 -11.52 6.00 16.70
CA SER A 89 -10.43 6.99 16.72
C SER A 89 -10.74 8.23 17.57
N ASP A 90 -12.00 8.67 17.60
CA ASP A 90 -12.43 9.87 18.36
C ASP A 90 -13.91 9.75 18.80
N PRO A 91 -14.18 9.16 19.98
CA PRO A 91 -15.53 9.00 20.48
C PRO A 91 -16.20 10.32 20.90
N ASP A 92 -15.42 11.34 21.26
CA ASP A 92 -15.93 12.64 21.70
C ASP A 92 -16.51 13.44 20.51
N SER A 93 -15.99 13.23 19.29
CA SER A 93 -16.54 13.82 18.06
C SER A 93 -17.93 13.33 17.64
N ILE A 94 -18.37 12.18 18.20
CA ILE A 94 -19.71 11.61 17.97
C ILE A 94 -20.78 12.46 18.68
N VAL A 95 -20.41 13.08 19.81
CA VAL A 95 -21.30 13.88 20.65
C VAL A 95 -21.19 15.35 20.18
N PRO A 96 -22.21 15.92 19.53
CA PRO A 96 -22.12 17.30 19.07
C PRO A 96 -22.08 18.28 20.27
N PRO A 97 -21.22 19.32 20.25
CA PRO A 97 -21.63 20.63 20.75
C PRO A 97 -22.79 21.12 19.87
N SER A 98 -23.67 21.94 20.44
CA SER A 98 -24.96 22.38 19.90
C SER A 98 -25.00 23.07 18.51
N ASP A 99 -23.91 23.06 17.74
CA ASP A 99 -23.77 23.82 16.49
C ASP A 99 -23.82 22.94 15.22
N PRO A 100 -24.29 23.51 14.10
CA PRO A 100 -24.44 22.81 12.84
C PRO A 100 -23.07 22.36 12.29
N PHE A 101 -22.94 21.03 12.16
CA PHE A 101 -21.75 20.36 11.64
C PHE A 101 -21.44 20.80 10.21
N THR A 102 -20.35 21.56 10.03
CA THR A 102 -19.79 21.90 8.73
C THR A 102 -18.70 20.88 8.38
N LEU A 103 -18.90 20.14 7.28
CA LEU A 103 -17.99 19.12 6.77
C LEU A 103 -16.67 19.76 6.30
N SER A 104 -15.62 19.66 7.11
CA SER A 104 -14.25 19.89 6.69
C SER A 104 -13.58 18.54 6.43
N LEU A 105 -13.53 18.10 5.17
CA LEU A 105 -12.77 16.89 4.79
C LEU A 105 -11.27 17.12 5.05
N VAL A 106 -10.77 16.65 6.18
CA VAL A 106 -9.33 16.48 6.40
C VAL A 106 -9.04 14.99 6.40
N ARG A 107 -8.85 14.41 5.21
CA ARG A 107 -8.24 13.07 5.07
C ARG A 107 -6.77 13.19 5.48
N GLY A 108 -6.45 12.80 6.70
CA GLY A 108 -5.07 12.82 7.20
C GLY A 108 -4.23 11.74 6.53
N ASN A 109 -3.49 12.09 5.48
CA ASN A 109 -2.34 11.31 5.03
C ASN A 109 -1.35 11.22 6.20
N ARG A 110 -1.23 10.04 6.84
CA ARG A 110 -0.25 9.80 7.92
C ARG A 110 1.17 9.55 7.42
N LEU A 111 1.40 9.52 6.10
CA LEU A 111 2.76 9.56 5.57
C LEU A 111 3.37 10.92 5.96
N THR A 112 4.31 10.88 6.90
CA THR A 112 5.13 12.03 7.26
C THR A 112 5.72 12.61 5.97
N ARG A 113 5.62 13.93 5.79
CA ARG A 113 6.04 14.66 4.58
C ARG A 113 7.56 14.67 4.38
N ASN A 114 8.27 13.58 4.67
CA ASN A 114 9.64 13.42 4.22
C ASN A 114 9.60 13.10 2.72
N LEU A 115 9.77 14.15 1.92
CA LEU A 115 9.60 14.17 0.46
C LEU A 115 10.68 13.41 -0.32
N ARG A 116 11.63 12.75 0.35
CA ARG A 116 12.78 12.08 -0.31
C ARG A 116 12.45 10.63 -0.62
N GLN A 117 12.68 10.23 -1.87
CA GLN A 117 12.62 8.85 -2.33
C GLN A 117 13.49 7.96 -1.42
N SER A 118 12.92 6.87 -0.92
CA SER A 118 13.61 5.98 0.03
C SER A 118 14.40 4.88 -0.67
N LEU A 119 13.91 4.37 -1.80
CA LEU A 119 14.56 3.32 -2.57
C LEU A 119 14.60 3.71 -4.05
N ARG A 120 15.79 3.64 -4.65
CA ARG A 120 16.02 3.92 -6.06
C ARG A 120 16.14 2.63 -6.85
N THR A 121 15.57 2.66 -8.04
CA THR A 121 15.64 1.62 -9.06
C THR A 121 17.00 1.65 -9.76
N GLY A 122 17.64 2.83 -9.81
CA GLY A 122 18.89 3.05 -10.53
C GLY A 122 18.69 3.33 -12.02
N VAL A 123 17.44 3.49 -12.45
CA VAL A 123 17.08 3.95 -13.79
C VAL A 123 16.37 5.28 -13.64
N GLU A 124 16.99 6.36 -14.11
CA GLU A 124 16.51 7.74 -13.89
C GLU A 124 15.05 7.95 -14.28
N TYR A 125 14.63 7.36 -15.40
CA TYR A 125 13.24 7.40 -15.85
C TYR A 125 12.27 6.81 -14.82
N PHE A 126 12.57 5.62 -14.29
CA PHE A 126 11.72 4.97 -13.29
C PHE A 126 11.78 5.71 -11.95
N ASP A 127 12.95 6.20 -11.53
CA ASP A 127 13.10 6.96 -10.29
C ASP A 127 12.31 8.28 -10.29
N ARG A 128 12.14 8.88 -11.48
CA ARG A 128 11.32 10.08 -11.66
C ARG A 128 9.83 9.79 -11.62
N VAL A 129 9.38 8.70 -12.25
CA VAL A 129 7.95 8.39 -12.38
C VAL A 129 7.41 7.60 -11.18
N LEU A 130 8.14 6.60 -10.71
CA LEU A 130 7.77 5.72 -9.61
C LEU A 130 8.58 6.07 -8.36
N VAL A 131 8.08 6.99 -7.56
CA VAL A 131 8.76 7.47 -6.35
C VAL A 131 8.48 6.54 -5.16
N ILE A 132 9.36 5.57 -4.92
CA ILE A 132 9.20 4.57 -3.86
C ILE A 132 9.63 5.14 -2.50
N ARG A 133 8.75 5.09 -1.50
CA ARG A 133 8.96 5.62 -0.14
C ARG A 133 8.62 4.59 0.94
N LYS A 134 9.32 4.69 2.07
CA LYS A 134 8.96 4.01 3.32
C LYS A 134 7.50 4.30 3.69
N GLY A 135 6.81 3.33 4.26
CA GLY A 135 5.39 3.45 4.58
C GLY A 135 4.45 3.09 3.42
N GLN A 136 4.96 2.85 2.21
CA GLN A 136 4.12 2.59 1.04
C GLN A 136 3.92 1.10 0.77
N LEU A 137 2.67 0.76 0.53
CA LEU A 137 2.27 -0.33 -0.36
C LEU A 137 2.39 0.13 -1.82
N VAL A 138 3.32 -0.46 -2.58
CA VAL A 138 3.55 -0.25 -4.01
C VAL A 138 3.05 -1.47 -4.76
N SER A 139 2.25 -1.29 -5.81
CA SER A 139 1.75 -2.40 -6.64
C SER A 139 2.25 -2.27 -8.06
N LEU A 140 2.97 -3.28 -8.56
CA LEU A 140 3.49 -3.32 -9.92
C LEU A 140 2.76 -4.38 -10.75
N HIS A 141 2.23 -3.94 -11.88
CA HIS A 141 1.46 -4.77 -12.82
C HIS A 141 2.25 -4.99 -14.11
N GLY A 142 2.11 -6.17 -14.71
CA GLY A 142 2.77 -6.56 -15.96
C GLY A 142 3.97 -7.49 -15.74
N GLU A 143 4.29 -8.29 -16.75
CA GLU A 143 5.40 -9.27 -16.73
C GLU A 143 6.74 -8.71 -16.21
N PRO A 144 7.20 -7.51 -16.61
CA PRO A 144 8.48 -6.97 -16.14
C PRO A 144 8.54 -6.69 -14.63
N SER A 145 7.38 -6.63 -13.94
CA SER A 145 7.31 -6.35 -12.50
C SER A 145 8.09 -7.36 -11.66
N LEU A 146 8.18 -8.62 -12.09
CA LEU A 146 8.94 -9.66 -11.40
C LEU A 146 10.44 -9.35 -11.40
N SER A 147 11.03 -9.14 -12.58
CA SER A 147 12.44 -8.76 -12.69
C SER A 147 12.74 -7.47 -11.94
N PHE A 148 11.81 -6.51 -11.98
CA PHE A 148 11.91 -5.27 -11.21
C PHE A 148 11.92 -5.51 -9.70
N SER A 149 11.11 -6.44 -9.20
CA SER A 149 11.12 -6.81 -7.78
C SER A 149 12.44 -7.45 -7.34
N HIS A 150 13.04 -8.30 -8.17
CA HIS A 150 14.37 -8.87 -7.91
C HIS A 150 15.46 -7.79 -7.89
N LEU A 151 15.44 -6.86 -8.85
CA LEU A 151 16.34 -5.69 -8.85
C LEU A 151 16.21 -4.89 -7.55
N LEU A 152 14.98 -4.60 -7.13
CA LEU A 152 14.74 -3.81 -5.92
C LEU A 152 15.17 -4.54 -4.64
N CYS A 153 15.08 -5.87 -4.58
CA CYS A 153 15.68 -6.65 -3.49
C CYS A 153 17.20 -6.41 -3.39
N VAL A 154 17.92 -6.48 -4.52
CA VAL A 154 19.37 -6.24 -4.51
C VAL A 154 19.69 -4.78 -4.20
N ARG A 155 18.89 -3.82 -4.69
CA ARG A 155 19.07 -2.39 -4.41
C ARG A 155 18.82 -2.06 -2.93
N ALA A 156 17.83 -2.67 -2.28
CA ALA A 156 17.52 -2.42 -0.88
C ALA A 156 18.70 -2.75 0.07
N ILE A 157 19.57 -3.68 -0.33
CA ILE A 157 20.77 -4.09 0.41
C ILE A 157 21.88 -3.01 0.39
N LEU A 158 21.92 -2.17 -0.65
CA LEU A 158 22.92 -1.10 -0.79
C LEU A 158 22.82 -0.08 0.37
N PRO A 159 23.92 0.59 0.74
CA PRO A 159 23.88 1.67 1.72
C PRO A 159 23.00 2.84 1.24
N GLU A 160 22.52 3.65 2.19
CA GLU A 160 21.89 4.93 1.84
C GLU A 160 22.95 5.88 1.24
N PRO A 161 22.61 6.73 0.24
CA PRO A 161 21.27 7.00 -0.29
C PRO A 161 20.81 6.12 -1.47
N GLU A 162 21.66 5.23 -2.00
CA GLU A 162 21.33 4.40 -3.17
C GLU A 162 20.38 3.22 -2.84
N GLY A 163 20.43 2.73 -1.60
CA GLY A 163 19.57 1.67 -1.06
C GLY A 163 19.03 1.99 0.33
N LEU A 164 18.72 0.95 1.12
CA LEU A 164 18.12 1.04 2.45
C LEU A 164 19.02 0.51 3.57
N ASN A 165 20.18 -0.03 3.21
CA ASN A 165 21.02 -0.90 4.01
C ASN A 165 20.19 -1.95 4.77
N SER A 166 19.27 -2.62 4.10
CA SER A 166 18.27 -3.46 4.74
C SER A 166 18.18 -4.84 4.12
N ASP A 167 17.88 -5.82 4.97
CA ASP A 167 17.48 -7.15 4.52
C ASP A 167 16.13 -7.07 3.82
N CYS A 168 15.80 -8.10 3.05
CA CYS A 168 14.55 -8.18 2.30
C CYS A 168 13.77 -9.43 2.72
N ILE A 169 12.46 -9.32 2.82
CA ILE A 169 11.58 -10.50 2.86
C ILE A 169 10.97 -10.68 1.47
N PHE A 170 11.02 -11.89 0.93
CA PHE A 170 10.39 -12.23 -0.34
C PHE A 170 9.36 -13.34 -0.13
N ILE A 171 8.08 -12.98 -0.18
CA ILE A 171 6.97 -13.94 -0.17
C ILE A 171 6.70 -14.31 -1.63
N ASP A 172 7.01 -15.55 -2.00
CA ASP A 172 6.86 -16.04 -3.36
C ASP A 172 5.49 -16.70 -3.55
N GLY A 173 4.53 -15.92 -4.06
CA GLY A 173 3.17 -16.36 -4.35
C GLY A 173 3.02 -16.95 -5.76
N GLY A 174 3.94 -16.64 -6.67
CA GLY A 174 3.93 -17.15 -8.04
C GLY A 174 4.79 -18.40 -8.26
N ASN A 175 5.62 -18.78 -7.29
CA ASN A 175 6.75 -19.70 -7.47
C ASN A 175 7.70 -19.23 -8.58
N MET A 176 8.01 -17.93 -8.55
CA MET A 176 8.75 -17.21 -9.60
C MET A 176 10.05 -16.56 -9.09
N PHE A 177 10.43 -16.78 -7.83
CA PHE A 177 11.71 -16.27 -7.34
C PHE A 177 12.88 -16.92 -8.09
N ASP A 178 13.75 -16.09 -8.66
CA ASP A 178 14.89 -16.53 -9.46
C ASP A 178 16.23 -16.09 -8.83
N SER A 179 16.99 -17.06 -8.30
CA SER A 179 18.31 -16.82 -7.72
C SER A 179 19.33 -16.32 -8.75
N TYR A 180 19.22 -16.71 -10.01
CA TYR A 180 20.13 -16.26 -11.06
C TYR A 180 19.88 -14.79 -11.42
N ALA A 181 18.63 -14.32 -11.37
CA ALA A 181 18.32 -12.91 -11.51
C ALA A 181 18.96 -12.08 -10.38
N ILE A 182 18.94 -12.59 -9.14
CA ILE A 182 19.61 -11.96 -8.01
C ILE A 182 21.13 -11.89 -8.24
N ASP A 183 21.77 -12.99 -8.66
CA ASP A 183 23.21 -13.03 -8.95
C ASP A 183 23.60 -12.09 -10.10
N HIS A 184 22.74 -11.99 -11.11
CA HIS A 184 22.91 -11.06 -12.23
C HIS A 184 22.94 -9.61 -11.75
N TYR A 185 21.95 -9.19 -10.95
CA TYR A 185 21.91 -7.82 -10.43
C TYR A 185 23.02 -7.56 -9.41
N ALA A 186 23.39 -8.54 -8.59
CA ALA A 186 24.54 -8.44 -7.70
C ALA A 186 25.84 -8.21 -8.48
N THR A 187 26.02 -8.92 -9.60
CA THR A 187 27.17 -8.74 -10.50
C THR A 187 27.22 -7.34 -11.11
N ILE A 188 26.10 -6.84 -11.64
CA ILE A 188 26.00 -5.49 -12.20
C ILE A 188 26.37 -4.43 -11.15
N LEU A 189 26.02 -4.65 -9.89
CA LEU A 189 26.28 -3.73 -8.79
C LEU A 189 27.61 -3.98 -8.05
N GLY A 190 28.41 -4.95 -8.50
CA GLY A 190 29.70 -5.28 -7.87
C GLY A 190 29.59 -5.83 -6.44
N LEU A 191 28.48 -6.51 -6.11
CA LEU A 191 28.21 -7.05 -4.79
C LEU A 191 28.62 -8.52 -4.67
N ASP A 192 28.99 -8.92 -3.45
CA ASP A 192 29.24 -10.32 -3.13
C ASP A 192 27.93 -11.13 -3.11
N HIS A 193 27.83 -12.13 -3.98
CA HIS A 193 26.60 -12.90 -4.20
C HIS A 193 26.12 -13.59 -2.91
N ARG A 194 27.03 -14.21 -2.16
CA ARG A 194 26.69 -14.92 -0.91
C ARG A 194 26.10 -13.94 0.11
N LYS A 195 26.71 -12.78 0.30
CA LYS A 195 26.20 -11.73 1.19
C LYS A 195 24.85 -11.18 0.72
N VAL A 196 24.58 -11.12 -0.58
CA VAL A 196 23.27 -10.69 -1.10
C VAL A 196 22.20 -11.72 -0.75
N HIS A 197 22.43 -13.02 -1.02
CA HIS A 197 21.48 -14.08 -0.69
C HIS A 197 21.21 -14.21 0.81
N GLU A 198 22.24 -14.06 1.65
CA GLU A 198 22.09 -14.08 3.12
C GLU A 198 21.14 -13.00 3.67
N ARG A 199 20.94 -11.92 2.91
CA ARG A 199 20.07 -10.79 3.27
C ARG A 199 18.67 -10.88 2.64
N ILE A 200 18.37 -11.92 1.87
CA ILE A 200 17.06 -12.13 1.25
C ILE A 200 16.38 -13.35 1.90
N HIS A 201 15.35 -13.08 2.70
CA HIS A 201 14.57 -14.07 3.44
C HIS A 201 13.38 -14.54 2.59
N LEU A 202 13.56 -15.64 1.86
CA LEU A 202 12.54 -16.22 0.97
C LEU A 202 11.54 -17.10 1.73
N SER A 203 10.25 -16.94 1.44
CA SER A 203 9.18 -17.85 1.87
C SER A 203 8.25 -18.15 0.71
N ARG A 204 8.14 -19.43 0.32
CA ARG A 204 7.25 -19.86 -0.77
C ARG A 204 5.88 -20.26 -0.24
N ALA A 205 4.83 -19.87 -0.96
CA ALA A 205 3.49 -20.37 -0.78
C ALA A 205 3.09 -21.27 -1.96
N PHE A 206 2.27 -22.27 -1.67
CA PHE A 206 1.70 -23.21 -2.65
C PHE A 206 0.16 -23.15 -2.66
N THR A 207 -0.44 -22.36 -1.77
CA THR A 207 -1.89 -22.15 -1.70
C THR A 207 -2.20 -20.71 -1.27
N HIS A 208 -3.37 -20.17 -1.61
CA HIS A 208 -3.77 -18.84 -1.17
C HIS A 208 -3.86 -18.72 0.37
N HIS A 209 -4.24 -19.79 1.07
CA HIS A 209 -4.22 -19.83 2.53
C HIS A 209 -2.80 -19.69 3.11
N GLN A 210 -1.78 -20.23 2.42
CA GLN A 210 -0.39 -20.04 2.83
C GLN A 210 0.09 -18.61 2.57
N VAL A 211 -0.33 -17.98 1.47
CA VAL A 211 -0.06 -16.54 1.25
C VAL A 211 -0.67 -15.71 2.38
N ASP A 212 -1.95 -15.93 2.70
CA ASP A 212 -2.65 -15.23 3.80
C ASP A 212 -1.96 -15.44 5.16
N SER A 213 -1.51 -16.66 5.45
CA SER A 213 -0.74 -16.98 6.66
C SER A 213 0.62 -16.28 6.72
N LEU A 214 1.32 -16.14 5.59
CA LEU A 214 2.58 -15.41 5.50
C LEU A 214 2.36 -13.90 5.67
N VAL A 215 1.34 -13.34 5.01
CA VAL A 215 0.95 -11.94 5.17
C VAL A 215 0.56 -11.62 6.62
N THR A 216 -0.21 -12.50 7.26
CA THR A 216 -0.62 -12.33 8.68
C THR A 216 0.58 -12.30 9.63
N ARG A 217 1.62 -13.09 9.35
CA ARG A 217 2.85 -13.14 10.16
C ARG A 217 3.92 -12.17 9.69
N LEU A 218 3.67 -11.38 8.65
CA LEU A 218 4.68 -10.54 8.01
C LEU A 218 5.31 -9.55 9.00
N ARG A 219 4.50 -8.93 9.87
CA ARG A 219 5.00 -8.00 10.90
C ARG A 219 6.07 -8.63 11.78
N ASN A 220 5.86 -9.87 12.23
CA ASN A 220 6.86 -10.58 13.04
C ASN A 220 8.15 -10.85 12.25
N GLY A 221 8.03 -11.10 10.94
CA GLY A 221 9.18 -11.21 10.04
C GLY A 221 9.93 -9.88 9.93
N ILE A 222 9.20 -8.79 9.71
CA ILE A 222 9.75 -7.43 9.62
C ILE A 222 10.54 -7.09 10.88
N ASP A 223 9.96 -7.31 12.06
CA ASP A 223 10.59 -7.03 13.34
C ASP A 223 11.82 -7.94 13.58
N ARG A 224 11.71 -9.23 13.25
CA ARG A 224 12.79 -10.21 13.43
C ARG A 224 14.02 -9.89 12.59
N TYR A 225 13.83 -9.50 11.34
CA TYR A 225 14.92 -9.24 10.39
C TYR A 225 15.28 -7.76 10.28
N ASN A 226 14.55 -6.87 10.97
CA ASN A 226 14.67 -5.42 10.86
C ASN A 226 14.68 -4.94 9.40
N THR A 227 13.80 -5.52 8.58
CA THR A 227 13.71 -5.20 7.15
C THR A 227 12.90 -3.93 6.90
N LYS A 228 13.30 -3.17 5.90
CA LYS A 228 12.63 -1.97 5.40
C LYS A 228 12.02 -2.20 4.01
N PHE A 229 12.16 -3.41 3.45
CA PHE A 229 11.69 -3.76 2.11
C PHE A 229 11.17 -5.21 2.05
N THR A 230 9.91 -5.36 1.65
CA THR A 230 9.28 -6.68 1.47
C THR A 230 8.65 -6.78 0.09
N VAL A 231 8.74 -7.97 -0.51
CA VAL A 231 8.05 -8.32 -1.76
C VAL A 231 7.01 -9.40 -1.49
N VAL A 232 5.83 -9.26 -2.10
CA VAL A 232 4.84 -10.34 -2.27
C VAL A 232 4.64 -10.55 -3.78
N SER A 233 5.29 -11.57 -4.33
CA SER A 233 5.32 -11.80 -5.78
C SER A 233 4.02 -12.45 -6.28
N ASP A 234 3.60 -12.00 -7.47
CA ASP A 234 2.40 -12.44 -8.20
C ASP A 234 1.21 -12.71 -7.28
N ILE A 235 0.87 -11.71 -6.46
CA ILE A 235 0.02 -11.83 -5.28
C ILE A 235 -1.37 -12.41 -5.58
N THR A 236 -1.84 -12.33 -6.82
CA THR A 236 -3.15 -12.85 -7.23
C THR A 236 -3.13 -14.31 -7.69
N GLN A 237 -1.96 -14.88 -8.03
CA GLN A 237 -1.83 -16.19 -8.69
C GLN A 237 -2.54 -17.30 -7.91
N LEU A 238 -2.18 -17.52 -6.65
CA LEU A 238 -2.72 -18.62 -5.85
C LEU A 238 -4.18 -18.40 -5.43
N TYR A 239 -4.65 -17.15 -5.41
CA TYR A 239 -6.06 -16.84 -5.13
C TYR A 239 -6.97 -17.10 -6.34
N CYS A 240 -6.40 -17.05 -7.54
CA CYS A 240 -7.05 -17.34 -8.81
C CYS A 240 -6.80 -18.78 -9.28
N ASP A 241 -6.24 -19.65 -8.44
CA ASP A 241 -5.96 -21.03 -8.79
C ASP A 241 -7.28 -21.78 -9.13
N PRO A 242 -7.34 -22.56 -10.22
CA PRO A 242 -8.54 -23.30 -10.61
C PRO A 242 -9.10 -24.23 -9.52
N ASP A 243 -8.25 -24.72 -8.60
CA ASP A 243 -8.66 -25.60 -7.51
C ASP A 243 -9.38 -24.86 -6.36
N VAL A 244 -9.45 -23.52 -6.42
CA VAL A 244 -10.18 -22.69 -5.45
C VAL A 244 -11.68 -22.84 -5.67
N LYS A 245 -12.32 -23.63 -4.81
CA LYS A 245 -13.76 -23.93 -4.88
C LYS A 245 -14.67 -22.72 -4.61
N ASN A 246 -14.22 -21.76 -3.80
CA ASN A 246 -15.02 -20.62 -3.36
C ASN A 246 -14.36 -19.29 -3.75
N ALA A 247 -14.68 -18.83 -4.96
CA ALA A 247 -14.13 -17.57 -5.49
C ALA A 247 -14.44 -16.36 -4.59
N LYS A 248 -15.63 -16.30 -3.98
CA LYS A 248 -16.02 -15.19 -3.10
C LYS A 248 -15.19 -15.16 -1.81
N GLU A 249 -14.96 -16.31 -1.20
CA GLU A 249 -14.08 -16.42 -0.04
C GLU A 249 -12.63 -16.05 -0.39
N SER A 250 -12.13 -16.52 -1.54
CA SER A 250 -10.80 -16.16 -2.02
C SER A 250 -10.63 -14.65 -2.19
N ILE A 251 -11.59 -13.98 -2.83
CA ILE A 251 -11.60 -12.51 -2.97
C ILE A 251 -11.64 -11.82 -1.60
N ASN A 252 -12.45 -12.33 -0.66
CA ASN A 252 -12.52 -11.77 0.69
C ASN A 252 -11.21 -11.92 1.47
N LEU A 253 -10.54 -13.07 1.37
CA LEU A 253 -9.23 -13.30 1.97
C LEU A 253 -8.18 -12.38 1.33
N PHE A 254 -8.15 -12.31 0.00
CA PHE A 254 -7.28 -11.40 -0.73
C PHE A 254 -7.45 -9.94 -0.29
N ALA A 255 -8.69 -9.46 -0.22
CA ALA A 255 -9.00 -8.10 0.23
C ALA A 255 -8.53 -7.82 1.66
N LYS A 256 -8.65 -8.80 2.57
CA LYS A 256 -8.11 -8.69 3.93
C LYS A 256 -6.59 -8.64 3.93
N GLY A 257 -5.94 -9.52 3.17
CA GLY A 257 -4.49 -9.57 3.02
C GLY A 257 -3.91 -8.25 2.50
N VAL A 258 -4.47 -7.69 1.43
CA VAL A 258 -4.02 -6.41 0.86
C VAL A 258 -4.17 -5.24 1.85
N ARG A 259 -5.27 -5.18 2.61
CA ARG A 259 -5.44 -4.16 3.66
C ARG A 259 -4.44 -4.31 4.79
N LEU A 260 -4.16 -5.55 5.19
CA LEU A 260 -3.15 -5.83 6.20
C LEU A 260 -1.76 -5.41 5.71
N LEU A 261 -1.40 -5.71 4.46
CA LEU A 261 -0.16 -5.23 3.85
C LEU A 261 -0.08 -3.70 3.89
N ARG A 262 -1.14 -2.99 3.49
CA ARG A 262 -1.18 -1.53 3.57
C ARG A 262 -0.92 -1.03 4.99
N ALA A 263 -1.64 -1.56 5.97
CA ALA A 263 -1.51 -1.17 7.37
C ALA A 263 -0.11 -1.49 7.93
N ILE A 264 0.48 -2.64 7.58
CA ILE A 264 1.84 -2.99 7.99
C ILE A 264 2.84 -2.00 7.39
N ALA A 265 2.73 -1.67 6.10
CA ALA A 265 3.61 -0.70 5.45
C ALA A 265 3.59 0.63 6.22
N GLU A 266 2.41 1.21 6.41
CA GLU A 266 2.21 2.49 7.09
C GLU A 266 2.73 2.48 8.54
N GLN A 267 2.44 1.43 9.30
CA GLN A 267 2.77 1.36 10.73
C GLN A 267 4.24 1.07 11.02
N THR A 268 4.91 0.35 10.13
CA THR A 268 6.31 -0.07 10.32
C THR A 268 7.30 0.78 9.53
N GLU A 269 6.82 1.78 8.77
CA GLU A 269 7.60 2.53 7.79
C GLU A 269 8.37 1.62 6.81
N THR A 270 7.80 0.44 6.51
CA THR A 270 8.37 -0.54 5.57
C THR A 270 7.81 -0.29 4.17
N ILE A 271 8.63 -0.50 3.15
CA ILE A 271 8.19 -0.53 1.76
C ILE A 271 7.68 -1.95 1.48
N ILE A 272 6.40 -2.08 1.13
CA ILE A 272 5.82 -3.36 0.72
C ILE A 272 5.51 -3.29 -0.77
N LEU A 273 6.14 -4.15 -1.55
CA LEU A 273 5.96 -4.27 -2.98
C LEU A 273 5.11 -5.51 -3.30
N THR A 274 4.03 -5.33 -4.04
CA THR A 274 3.26 -6.43 -4.63
C THR A 274 3.49 -6.47 -6.14
N THR A 275 3.62 -7.65 -6.72
CA THR A 275 3.62 -7.80 -8.19
C THR A 275 2.38 -8.54 -8.67
N THR A 276 1.95 -8.27 -9.89
CA THR A 276 0.90 -9.01 -10.61
C THR A 276 1.30 -9.09 -12.07
N LEU A 277 1.75 -10.26 -12.52
CA LEU A 277 2.31 -10.41 -13.87
C LEU A 277 1.22 -10.29 -14.93
N GLN A 278 0.08 -10.93 -14.67
CA GLN A 278 -1.06 -10.97 -15.58
C GLN A 278 -2.36 -10.69 -14.81
N SER A 279 -3.28 -9.96 -15.45
CA SER A 279 -4.62 -9.76 -14.89
C SER A 279 -5.42 -11.05 -15.01
N ARG A 280 -5.72 -11.66 -13.86
CA ARG A 280 -6.49 -12.92 -13.75
C ARG A 280 -7.89 -12.69 -13.22
N ASN A 281 -8.04 -11.69 -12.35
CA ASN A 281 -9.30 -11.33 -11.72
C ASN A 281 -9.40 -9.81 -11.56
N ARG A 282 -10.37 -9.22 -12.27
CA ARG A 282 -10.58 -7.77 -12.30
C ARG A 282 -10.95 -7.19 -10.93
N GLU A 283 -11.64 -7.94 -10.10
CA GLU A 283 -12.01 -7.49 -8.74
C GLU A 283 -10.77 -7.39 -7.85
N MET A 284 -9.90 -8.40 -7.88
CA MET A 284 -8.61 -8.37 -7.16
C MET A 284 -7.68 -7.26 -7.66
N GLU A 285 -7.62 -7.06 -8.98
CA GLU A 285 -6.86 -5.94 -9.57
C GLU A 285 -7.38 -4.59 -9.07
N ASN A 286 -8.69 -4.38 -9.07
CA ASN A 286 -9.30 -3.17 -8.53
C ASN A 286 -9.01 -2.97 -7.04
N ILE A 287 -8.98 -4.05 -6.25
CA ILE A 287 -8.62 -4.00 -4.83
C ILE A 287 -7.17 -3.50 -4.66
N LEU A 288 -6.22 -4.02 -5.43
CA LEU A 288 -4.83 -3.56 -5.40
C LEU A 288 -4.70 -2.10 -5.81
N LEU A 289 -5.32 -1.71 -6.94
CA LEU A 289 -5.27 -0.34 -7.45
C LEU A 289 -5.82 0.69 -6.47
N ARG A 290 -6.83 0.32 -5.66
CA ARG A 290 -7.41 1.21 -4.64
C ARG A 290 -6.61 1.24 -3.35
N ALA A 291 -5.99 0.12 -2.99
CA ALA A 291 -5.31 -0.02 -1.70
C ALA A 291 -3.85 0.45 -1.76
N ALA A 292 -3.16 0.31 -2.90
CA ALA A 292 -1.78 0.73 -3.05
C ALA A 292 -1.65 2.26 -3.05
N HIS A 293 -0.56 2.74 -2.44
CA HIS A 293 -0.21 4.17 -2.42
C HIS A 293 0.41 4.61 -3.76
N ALA A 294 1.03 3.65 -4.45
CA ALA A 294 1.64 3.82 -5.76
C ALA A 294 1.37 2.58 -6.63
N PRO A 295 0.21 2.49 -7.29
CA PRO A 295 -0.05 1.48 -8.30
C PRO A 295 0.63 1.90 -9.61
N ALA A 296 1.32 0.97 -10.26
CA ALA A 296 1.99 1.21 -11.52
C ALA A 296 1.92 -0.02 -12.43
N ARG A 297 1.74 0.21 -13.73
CA ARG A 297 1.90 -0.79 -14.78
C ARG A 297 3.25 -0.61 -15.45
N ILE A 298 3.94 -1.71 -15.70
CA ILE A 298 5.21 -1.76 -16.41
C ILE A 298 5.01 -2.56 -17.70
N GLU A 299 5.26 -1.91 -18.82
CA GLU A 299 5.19 -2.49 -20.16
C GLU A 299 6.49 -2.19 -20.90
N GLY A 300 7.27 -3.24 -21.18
CA GLY A 300 8.61 -3.09 -21.75
C GLY A 300 9.48 -2.17 -20.89
N SER A 301 9.89 -1.03 -21.47
CA SER A 301 10.71 -0.01 -20.80
C SER A 301 9.92 1.18 -20.26
N GLN A 302 8.58 1.11 -20.25
CA GLN A 302 7.70 2.19 -19.79
C GLN A 302 7.05 1.82 -18.46
N VAL A 303 6.84 2.84 -17.61
CA VAL A 303 6.05 2.72 -16.39
C VAL A 303 4.96 3.79 -16.41
N THR A 304 3.74 3.38 -16.10
CA THR A 304 2.58 4.25 -16.02
C THR A 304 1.95 4.09 -14.65
N LEU A 305 1.78 5.20 -13.93
CA LEU A 305 1.04 5.21 -12.67
C LEU A 305 -0.44 4.96 -12.95
N GLU A 306 -1.05 4.05 -12.21
CA GLU A 306 -2.46 3.71 -12.32
C GLU A 306 -3.23 4.17 -11.08
N GLY A 307 -4.49 4.52 -11.24
CA GLY A 307 -5.35 4.91 -10.12
C GLY A 307 -4.92 6.21 -9.42
N ARG A 308 -5.32 6.35 -8.15
CA ARG A 308 -4.97 7.52 -7.34
C ARG A 308 -3.64 7.27 -6.65
N CYS A 309 -2.62 8.04 -7.02
CA CYS A 309 -1.34 8.03 -6.33
C CYS A 309 -1.34 9.08 -5.20
N ASP A 310 -0.64 8.79 -4.10
CA ASP A 310 -0.46 9.74 -2.99
C ASP A 310 0.65 10.77 -3.24
N TYR A 311 1.17 10.84 -4.47
CA TYR A 311 2.00 11.96 -4.90
C TYR A 311 1.10 13.19 -5.10
N ALA A 312 1.51 14.35 -4.58
CA ALA A 312 1.06 15.58 -5.21
C ALA A 312 1.50 15.52 -6.67
N GLU A 313 0.59 15.81 -7.61
CA GLU A 313 0.98 15.95 -9.01
C GLU A 313 2.23 16.84 -9.06
N PRO A 314 3.32 16.44 -9.73
CA PRO A 314 4.36 17.40 -10.02
C PRO A 314 3.69 18.53 -10.80
N GLU A 315 3.84 19.76 -10.32
CA GLU A 315 3.51 20.97 -11.10
C GLU A 315 3.93 20.72 -12.54
N PRO A 316 3.02 20.86 -13.52
CA PRO A 316 3.39 20.65 -14.91
C PRO A 316 4.57 21.56 -15.19
N ALA A 317 5.72 20.96 -15.50
CA ALA A 317 6.88 21.72 -15.94
C ALA A 317 6.38 22.59 -17.10
N THR A 318 6.28 23.89 -16.84
CA THR A 318 6.02 24.88 -17.86
C THR A 318 7.21 24.78 -18.81
N TRP A 319 7.00 24.08 -19.91
CA TRP A 319 7.87 24.20 -21.07
C TRP A 319 7.67 25.64 -21.56
N ALA A 320 8.41 26.57 -20.95
CA ALA A 320 8.69 27.82 -21.59
C ALA A 320 9.38 27.44 -22.90
N SER A 321 8.65 27.62 -24.00
CA SER A 321 9.13 27.57 -25.37
C SER A 321 10.31 28.53 -25.52
N GLY A 322 11.50 28.07 -25.13
CA GLY A 322 12.77 28.70 -25.39
C GLY A 322 13.43 27.96 -26.53
N LEU A 323 13.32 28.53 -27.73
CA LEU A 323 14.16 28.18 -28.87
C LEU A 323 15.61 28.00 -28.40
N LEU A 324 16.15 26.79 -28.51
CA LEU A 324 17.56 26.63 -28.85
C LEU A 324 17.59 26.34 -30.34
N ALA A 325 17.80 27.42 -31.10
CA ALA A 325 18.24 27.34 -32.46
C ALA A 325 19.50 26.47 -32.49
N VAL A 326 19.45 25.42 -33.30
CA VAL A 326 20.62 24.66 -33.70
C VAL A 326 21.37 25.56 -34.67
N ASP A 327 22.52 26.09 -34.25
CA ASP A 327 23.44 26.79 -35.14
C ASP A 327 24.00 25.80 -36.15
N ASP A 328 23.51 25.90 -37.39
CA ASP A 328 24.08 25.29 -38.58
C ASP A 328 25.44 25.96 -38.91
N GLY A 329 26.49 25.47 -38.28
CA GLY A 329 27.88 25.84 -38.56
C GLY A 329 28.61 24.82 -39.44
N SER A 330 28.09 24.50 -40.64
CA SER A 330 28.85 23.73 -41.63
C SER A 330 29.87 24.65 -42.32
N LEU A 331 31.10 24.62 -41.81
CA LEU A 331 32.24 25.27 -42.43
C LEU A 331 32.58 24.63 -43.77
N SER A 332 32.69 25.53 -44.74
CA SER A 332 32.94 25.32 -46.14
C SER A 332 34.29 24.64 -46.42
N SER A 333 34.24 23.75 -47.41
CA SER A 333 35.40 23.31 -48.18
C SER A 333 36.12 24.51 -48.83
N ARG A 334 37.41 24.70 -48.51
CA ARG A 334 38.49 25.15 -49.41
C ARG A 334 39.72 25.52 -48.58
N ASN A 335 40.76 24.68 -48.61
CA ASN A 335 42.08 25.23 -48.92
C ASN A 335 43.00 24.20 -49.57
N GLN A 336 43.47 24.57 -50.75
CA GLN A 336 44.50 23.90 -51.51
C GLN A 336 45.88 24.25 -50.94
N ARG A 337 46.82 23.29 -51.10
CA ARG A 337 48.25 23.49 -51.33
C ARG A 337 49.08 24.21 -50.25
N SER A 338 49.94 23.44 -49.57
CA SER A 338 51.36 23.75 -49.64
C SER A 338 52.21 22.47 -49.69
N ASN A 339 53.06 22.41 -50.71
CA ASN A 339 54.15 21.46 -50.85
C ASN A 339 55.22 21.76 -49.78
N ARG A 340 55.74 20.75 -49.09
CA ARG A 340 57.19 20.61 -48.87
C ARG A 340 57.58 19.20 -48.45
N LYS A 341 58.47 18.63 -49.27
CA LYS A 341 59.23 17.39 -49.12
C LYS A 341 60.14 17.41 -47.89
N ILE A 342 60.25 16.28 -47.18
CA ILE A 342 61.46 15.67 -46.58
C ILE A 342 61.14 14.16 -46.46
N ALA A 343 61.58 13.24 -47.32
CA ALA A 343 62.91 12.66 -47.58
C ALA A 343 63.46 11.70 -46.49
N ALA A 344 63.52 10.41 -46.86
CA ALA A 344 64.44 9.32 -46.44
C ALA A 344 64.30 8.80 -44.98
N ARG A 345 64.35 7.48 -44.70
CA ARG A 345 64.88 6.31 -45.39
C ARG A 345 63.99 5.10 -45.21
#